data_AF-A0A2E1MR13-F1
#
_entry.id   AF-A0A2E1MR13-F1
#
_cell.length_a   1.000
_cell.length_b   1.000
_cell.length_c   1.000
_cell.angle_alpha   90.00
_cell.angle_beta   90.00
_cell.angle_gamma   90.00
#
_symmetry.space_group_name_H-M   'P 1'
#
loop_
_entity.id
_entity.type
_entity.pdbx_description
1 polymer ?
#
loop_
_entity_poly.entity_id
_entity_poly.type
_entity_poly.pdbx_seq_one_letter_code
_entity_poly.pdbx_strand_id
1 'polypeptide(L)'
;MIKLIFHVFNIIFAFLYLYPGSILGFFIYGNYNKQPQITGDFLISSNHLYAFLLLSIFGLINYFKTEKKLIITYLVGISIFFELSHLIIPNRSFQFSDLFGNIGGVLLSLLIFNLIKYWREK
;
A
#
# COMPACT_ATOMS: atom_id res chain seq x y z
N MET A 1 -7.42 -12.09 -16.30
CA MET A 1 -8.12 -10.84 -15.91
C MET A 1 -7.66 -10.31 -14.54
N ILE A 2 -7.77 -11.06 -13.44
CA ILE A 2 -7.43 -10.52 -12.08
C ILE A 2 -5.94 -10.13 -11.93
N LYS A 3 -5.01 -10.87 -12.57
CA LYS A 3 -3.58 -10.51 -12.58
C LYS A 3 -3.31 -9.18 -13.28
N LEU A 4 -3.97 -8.92 -14.41
CA LEU A 4 -3.87 -7.65 -15.14
C LEU A 4 -4.37 -6.48 -14.27
N ILE A 5 -5.50 -6.67 -13.58
CA ILE A 5 -6.06 -5.68 -12.65
C ILE A 5 -5.04 -5.35 -11.55
N PHE A 6 -4.38 -6.36 -10.96
CA PHE A 6 -3.33 -6.10 -9.97
C PHE A 6 -2.18 -5.28 -10.55
N HIS A 7 -1.68 -5.60 -11.74
CA HIS A 7 -0.58 -4.83 -12.33
C HIS A 7 -0.97 -3.38 -12.65
N VAL A 8 -2.16 -3.17 -13.21
CA VAL A 8 -2.67 -1.82 -13.48
C VAL A 8 -2.86 -1.05 -12.17
N PHE A 9 -3.48 -1.67 -11.16
CA PHE A 9 -3.66 -1.06 -9.85
C PHE A 9 -2.33 -0.70 -9.20
N ASN A 10 -1.33 -1.57 -9.30
CA ASN A 10 0.00 -1.37 -8.76
C ASN A 10 0.77 -0.23 -9.46
N ILE A 11 0.63 -0.09 -10.78
CA ILE A 11 1.21 1.05 -11.51
C ILE A 11 0.55 2.36 -11.09
N ILE A 12 -0.79 2.39 -11.01
CA ILE A 12 -1.53 3.57 -10.54
C ILE A 12 -1.12 3.92 -9.10
N PHE A 13 -1.00 2.90 -8.25
CA PHE A 13 -0.57 3.05 -6.87
C PHE A 13 0.83 3.66 -6.78
N ALA A 14 1.80 3.13 -7.54
CA ALA A 14 3.16 3.65 -7.58
C ALA A 14 3.18 5.12 -8.03
N PHE A 15 2.40 5.46 -9.06
CA PHE A 15 2.27 6.83 -9.56
C PHE A 15 1.71 7.77 -8.49
N LEU A 16 0.65 7.37 -7.78
CA LEU A 16 0.06 8.17 -6.71
C LEU A 16 0.99 8.30 -5.50
N TYR A 17 1.73 7.26 -5.13
CA TYR A 17 2.60 7.24 -3.97
C TYR A 17 3.86 8.11 -4.16
N LEU A 18 4.47 8.03 -5.34
CA LEU A 18 5.73 8.72 -5.65
C LEU A 18 5.52 10.16 -6.16
N TYR A 19 4.27 10.60 -6.34
CA TYR A 19 4.00 11.97 -6.77
C TYR A 19 4.38 13.01 -5.68
N PRO A 20 5.07 14.11 -6.04
CA PRO A 20 5.46 15.17 -5.11
C PRO A 20 4.27 16.06 -4.71
N GLY A 21 3.44 15.53 -3.80
CA GLY A 21 2.19 16.13 -3.32
C GLY A 21 1.03 15.14 -3.41
N SER A 22 -0.21 15.62 -3.29
CA SER A 22 -1.42 14.79 -3.39
C SER A 22 -2.26 15.15 -4.60
N ILE A 23 -2.25 14.30 -5.62
CA ILE A 23 -3.14 14.44 -6.80
C ILE A 23 -4.60 14.44 -6.34
N LEU A 24 -4.98 13.48 -5.48
CA LEU A 24 -6.34 13.40 -4.94
C LEU A 24 -6.66 14.61 -4.05
N GLY A 25 -5.68 15.10 -3.30
CA GLY A 25 -5.80 16.33 -2.51
C GLY A 25 -6.13 17.56 -3.34
N PHE A 26 -5.49 17.69 -4.49
CA PHE A 26 -5.80 18.74 -5.45
C PHE A 26 -7.22 18.60 -6.01
N PHE A 27 -7.63 17.41 -6.44
CA PHE A 27 -8.98 17.21 -6.97
C PHE A 27 -10.08 17.44 -5.94
N ILE A 28 -9.88 17.08 -4.67
CA ILE A 28 -10.92 17.14 -3.63
C ILE A 28 -10.90 18.50 -2.91
N TYR A 29 -9.72 19.05 -2.64
CA TYR A 29 -9.56 20.24 -1.78
C TYR A 29 -8.91 21.44 -2.49
N GLY A 30 -8.53 21.31 -3.77
CA GLY A 30 -7.74 22.35 -4.46
C GLY A 30 -6.34 22.54 -3.90
N ASN A 31 -5.81 21.58 -3.12
CA ASN A 31 -4.55 21.72 -2.39
C ASN A 31 -3.68 20.46 -2.47
N TYR A 32 -2.51 20.56 -3.11
CA TYR A 32 -1.54 19.46 -3.23
C TYR A 32 -0.92 19.03 -1.90
N ASN A 33 -0.93 19.88 -0.88
CA ASN A 33 -0.33 19.57 0.42
C ASN A 33 -1.28 18.79 1.34
N LYS A 34 -2.56 18.64 0.96
CA LYS A 34 -3.58 17.97 1.79
C LYS A 34 -3.90 16.60 1.22
N GLN A 35 -3.51 15.54 1.91
CA GLN A 35 -3.88 14.18 1.51
C GLN A 35 -5.30 13.86 2.00
N PRO A 36 -6.19 13.30 1.15
CA PRO A 36 -7.48 12.83 1.62
C PRO A 36 -7.28 11.68 2.59
N GLN A 37 -7.96 11.75 3.73
CA GLN A 37 -7.90 10.73 4.78
C GLN A 37 -9.25 10.07 4.95
N ILE A 38 -9.26 8.73 5.05
CA ILE A 38 -10.47 7.97 5.39
C ILE A 38 -10.72 8.06 6.90
N THR A 39 -9.65 7.92 7.69
CA THR A 39 -9.63 8.09 9.14
C THR A 39 -8.36 8.84 9.53
N GLY A 40 -8.36 9.43 10.73
CA GLY A 40 -7.18 10.08 11.28
C GLY A 40 -6.07 9.08 11.58
N ASP A 41 -4.85 9.59 11.68
CA ASP A 41 -3.69 8.78 12.03
C ASP A 41 -3.73 8.35 13.49
N PHE A 42 -3.15 7.17 13.77
CA PHE A 42 -2.98 6.64 15.12
C PHE A 42 -1.48 6.63 15.46
N LEU A 43 -0.96 5.50 15.93
CA LEU A 43 0.49 5.28 16.09
C LEU A 43 1.22 5.18 14.75
N ILE A 44 0.48 4.90 13.67
CA ILE A 44 0.95 4.77 12.30
C ILE A 44 0.00 5.51 11.38
N SER A 45 0.47 5.79 10.17
CA SER A 45 -0.32 6.46 9.14
C SER A 45 -1.45 5.56 8.65
N SER A 46 -2.70 5.98 8.91
CA SER A 46 -3.89 5.19 8.61
C SER A 46 -4.07 5.02 7.11
N ASN A 47 -3.81 6.08 6.35
CA ASN A 47 -3.86 6.06 4.90
C ASN A 47 -2.86 5.05 4.31
N HIS A 48 -1.63 5.04 4.80
CA HIS A 48 -0.58 4.14 4.34
C HIS A 48 -0.90 2.68 4.68
N LEU A 49 -1.45 2.43 5.87
CA LEU A 49 -1.95 1.11 6.25
C LEU A 49 -3.06 0.64 5.30
N TYR A 50 -4.08 1.46 5.03
CA TYR A 50 -5.18 1.06 4.15
C TYR A 50 -4.72 0.87 2.71
N ALA A 51 -3.86 1.75 2.22
CA ALA A 51 -3.28 1.70 0.88
C ALA A 51 -2.53 0.37 0.66
N PHE A 52 -1.61 0.02 1.56
CA PHE A 52 -0.85 -1.22 1.45
C PHE A 52 -1.66 -2.46 1.80
N LEU A 53 -2.66 -2.36 2.68
CA LEU A 53 -3.60 -3.45 2.94
C LEU A 53 -4.32 -3.84 1.65
N LEU A 54 -4.88 -2.85 0.93
CA LEU A 54 -5.62 -3.08 -0.30
C LEU A 54 -4.71 -3.66 -1.41
N LEU A 55 -3.55 -3.04 -1.64
CA LEU A 55 -2.57 -3.52 -2.63
C LEU A 55 -2.14 -4.97 -2.35
N SER A 56 -1.88 -5.27 -1.08
CA SER A 56 -1.42 -6.59 -0.67
C SER A 56 -2.51 -7.65 -0.79
N ILE A 57 -3.77 -7.33 -0.45
CA ILE A 57 -4.91 -8.25 -0.67
C ILE A 57 -5.00 -8.64 -2.15
N PHE A 58 -4.94 -7.67 -3.07
CA PHE A 58 -4.96 -7.97 -4.50
C PHE A 58 -3.75 -8.80 -4.94
N GLY A 59 -2.55 -8.49 -4.44
CA GLY A 59 -1.34 -9.28 -4.73
C GLY A 59 -1.48 -10.74 -4.27
N LEU A 60 -1.90 -10.94 -3.02
CA LEU A 60 -2.04 -12.26 -2.41
C LEU A 60 -3.12 -13.09 -3.10
N ILE A 61 -4.29 -12.52 -3.42
CA ILE A 61 -5.34 -13.23 -4.16
C ILE A 61 -4.82 -13.80 -5.48
N ASN A 62 -3.95 -13.07 -6.19
CA ASN A 62 -3.47 -13.46 -7.50
C ASN A 62 -2.27 -14.42 -7.49
N TYR A 63 -1.37 -14.28 -6.51
CA TYR A 63 -0.06 -14.91 -6.55
C TYR A 63 0.24 -15.81 -5.36
N PHE A 64 -0.60 -15.86 -4.33
CA PHE A 64 -0.32 -16.68 -3.14
C PHE A 64 -0.24 -18.17 -3.43
N LYS A 65 -0.98 -18.70 -4.40
CA LYS A 65 -0.95 -20.14 -4.74
C LYS A 65 0.22 -20.51 -5.64
N THR A 66 0.60 -19.63 -6.57
CA THR A 66 1.63 -19.94 -7.58
C THR A 66 3.01 -19.46 -7.16
N GLU A 67 3.10 -18.23 -6.63
CA GLU A 67 4.36 -17.50 -6.43
C GLU A 67 4.41 -16.80 -5.07
N LYS A 68 3.98 -17.50 -4.00
CA LYS A 68 3.82 -16.92 -2.64
C LYS A 68 5.03 -16.13 -2.17
N LYS A 69 6.22 -16.72 -2.26
CA LYS A 69 7.45 -16.10 -1.75
C LYS A 69 7.77 -14.83 -2.53
N LEU A 70 7.60 -14.87 -3.85
CA LEU A 70 7.87 -13.73 -4.73
C LEU A 70 6.92 -12.57 -4.44
N ILE A 71 5.61 -12.82 -4.34
CA ILE A 71 4.65 -11.73 -4.08
C ILE A 71 4.82 -11.13 -2.68
N ILE A 72 5.12 -11.93 -1.65
CA ILE A 72 5.36 -11.41 -0.30
C ILE A 72 6.65 -10.57 -0.28
N THR A 73 7.73 -11.09 -0.87
CA THR A 73 9.00 -10.36 -0.97
C THR A 73 8.82 -9.06 -1.74
N TYR A 74 8.05 -9.09 -2.82
CA TYR A 74 7.70 -7.91 -3.60
C TYR A 74 6.96 -6.88 -2.75
N LEU A 75 5.86 -7.27 -2.09
CA LEU A 75 5.02 -6.36 -1.29
C LEU A 75 5.79 -5.72 -0.11
N VAL A 76 6.64 -6.49 0.57
CA VAL A 76 7.52 -5.96 1.62
C VAL A 76 8.63 -5.08 1.03
N GLY A 77 9.17 -5.45 -0.13
CA GLY A 77 10.17 -4.65 -0.82
C GLY A 77 9.62 -3.28 -1.21
N ILE A 78 8.42 -3.23 -1.82
CA ILE A 78 7.82 -1.96 -2.23
C ILE A 78 7.33 -1.10 -1.06
N SER A 79 6.92 -1.71 0.06
CA SER A 79 6.51 -0.95 1.25
C SER A 79 7.65 -0.14 1.85
N ILE A 80 8.87 -0.68 1.78
CA ILE A 80 10.10 0.00 2.21
C ILE A 80 10.60 0.93 1.10
N PHE A 81 10.70 0.44 -0.13
CA PHE A 81 11.28 1.18 -1.26
C PHE A 81 10.53 2.49 -1.54
N PHE A 82 9.20 2.48 -1.52
CA PHE A 82 8.43 3.69 -1.80
C PHE A 82 8.64 4.78 -0.75
N GLU A 83 8.69 4.40 0.52
CA GLU A 83 8.94 5.37 1.59
C GLU A 83 10.37 5.89 1.57
N LEU A 84 11.36 5.02 1.31
CA LEU A 84 12.75 5.47 1.12
C LEU A 84 12.91 6.39 -0.09
N SER A 85 12.10 6.22 -1.13
CA SER A 85 12.12 7.10 -2.30
C SER A 85 11.73 8.54 -1.95
N HIS A 86 10.98 8.77 -0.87
CA HIS A 86 10.66 10.13 -0.40
C HIS A 86 11.87 10.89 0.15
N LEU A 87 13.02 10.24 0.34
CA LEU A 87 14.29 10.92 0.65
C LEU A 87 14.81 11.77 -0.53
N ILE A 88 14.45 11.42 -1.76
CA ILE A 88 14.93 12.09 -2.98
C ILE A 88 13.84 12.87 -3.72
N ILE A 89 12.56 12.61 -3.42
CA ILE A 89 11.43 13.27 -4.08
C ILE A 89 11.18 14.64 -3.43
N PRO A 90 11.20 15.75 -4.19
CA PRO A 90 10.95 17.07 -3.64
C PRO A 90 9.52 17.18 -3.09
N ASN A 91 9.31 18.05 -2.09
CA ASN A 91 8.02 18.23 -1.41
C ASN A 91 7.46 16.95 -0.76
N ARG A 92 8.30 15.92 -0.60
CA ARG A 92 8.06 14.74 0.22
C ARG A 92 9.19 14.63 1.25
N SER A 93 8.89 13.95 2.34
CA SER A 93 9.82 13.68 3.42
C SER A 93 9.56 12.27 3.89
N PHE A 94 10.63 11.51 4.13
CA PHE A 94 10.52 10.22 4.80
C PHE A 94 9.85 10.36 6.18
N GLN A 95 8.89 9.49 6.48
CA GLN A 95 8.22 9.41 7.77
C GLN A 95 8.18 7.97 8.28
N PHE A 96 8.61 7.77 9.52
CA PHE A 96 8.53 6.45 10.17
C PHE A 96 7.08 5.95 10.31
N SER A 97 6.14 6.85 10.59
CA SER A 97 4.70 6.54 10.67
C SER A 97 4.15 5.98 9.37
N ASP A 98 4.62 6.50 8.22
CA ASP A 98 4.23 6.04 6.88
C ASP A 98 4.88 4.69 6.56
N LEU A 99 6.17 4.51 6.87
CA LEU A 99 6.87 3.23 6.72
C LEU A 99 6.17 2.11 7.51
N PHE A 100 5.87 2.36 8.78
CA PHE A 100 5.19 1.40 9.64
C PHE A 100 3.74 1.18 9.20
N GLY A 101 3.07 2.21 8.68
CA GLY A 101 1.77 2.09 8.02
C GLY A 101 1.84 1.11 6.84
N ASN A 102 2.79 1.29 5.93
CA ASN A 102 2.96 0.44 4.76
C ASN A 102 3.21 -1.03 5.15
N ILE A 103 4.21 -1.27 6.02
CA ILE A 103 4.54 -2.63 6.49
C ILE A 103 3.36 -3.24 7.25
N GLY A 104 2.70 -2.46 8.11
CA GLY A 104 1.50 -2.87 8.84
C GLY A 104 0.37 -3.32 7.91
N GLY A 105 0.14 -2.59 6.82
CA GLY A 105 -0.83 -2.97 5.78
C GLY A 105 -0.51 -4.33 5.14
N VAL A 106 0.76 -4.57 4.80
CA VAL A 106 1.21 -5.87 4.25
C VAL A 106 0.99 -6.99 5.27
N LEU A 107 1.44 -6.82 6.52
CA LEU A 107 1.29 -7.85 7.57
C LEU A 107 -0.18 -8.14 7.89
N LEU A 108 -1.01 -7.11 8.00
CA LEU A 108 -2.44 -7.25 8.24
C LEU A 108 -3.14 -7.99 7.09
N SER A 109 -2.77 -7.71 5.85
CA SER A 109 -3.31 -8.44 4.69
C SER A 109 -2.98 -9.94 4.73
N LEU A 110 -1.76 -10.29 5.16
CA LEU A 110 -1.33 -11.68 5.31
C LEU A 110 -2.12 -12.40 6.40
N LEU A 111 -2.35 -11.72 7.53
CA LEU A 111 -3.17 -12.24 8.62
C LEU A 111 -4.59 -12.52 8.13
N ILE A 112 -5.25 -11.53 7.52
CA ILE A 112 -6.62 -11.65 6.99
C ILE A 112 -6.70 -12.78 5.97
N PHE A 113 -5.77 -12.82 5.01
CA PHE A 113 -5.76 -13.84 3.96
C PHE A 113 -5.61 -15.26 4.52
N ASN A 114 -4.72 -15.46 5.50
CA ASN A 114 -4.55 -16.75 6.15
C ASN A 114 -5.77 -17.15 6.99
N LEU A 115 -6.41 -16.22 7.70
CA LEU A 115 -7.64 -16.48 8.46
C LEU A 115 -8.79 -16.93 7.54
N ILE A 116 -9.00 -16.23 6.43
CA ILE A 116 -10.02 -16.60 5.42
C ILE A 116 -9.74 -17.99 4.86
N LYS A 117 -8.47 -18.28 4.54
CA LYS A 117 -8.06 -19.59 4.03
C LYS A 117 -8.35 -20.69 5.06
N TYR A 118 -7.94 -20.49 6.30
CA TYR A 118 -8.16 -21.44 7.40
C TYR A 118 -9.66 -21.72 7.60
N TRP A 119 -10.50 -20.68 7.58
CA TRP A 119 -11.94 -20.84 7.73
C TRP A 119 -12.58 -21.63 6.57
N ARG A 120 -12.06 -21.48 5.34
CA ARG A 120 -12.59 -22.18 4.15
C ARG A 120 -12.11 -23.64 4.04
N GLU A 121 -10.99 -23.98 4.67
CA GLU A 121 -10.46 -25.35 4.69
C GLU A 121 -11.05 -26.21 5.83
N LYS A 122 -11.87 -25.61 6.70
CA LYS A 122 -12.67 -26.29 7.72
C LYS A 122 -14.06 -26.62 7.18
#